data_AF-A0A2W5KQM4-F1
#
_entry.id   AF-A0A2W5KQM4-F1
#
_cell.length_a   1.000
_cell.length_b   1.000
_cell.length_c   1.000
_cell.angle_alpha   90.00
_cell.angle_beta   90.00
_cell.angle_gamma   90.00
#
_symmetry.space_group_name_H-M   'P 1'
#
loop_
_entity.id
_entity.type
_entity.pdbx_description
1 polymer ?
#
loop_
_entity_poly.entity_id
_entity_poly.type
_entity_poly.pdbx_seq_one_letter_code
_entity_poly.pdbx_strand_id
1 'polypeptide(L)'
;MKRRRVIRWMQWPLIVIAAFGLLYLILLIIQPYRYHEVLAEKHGRVVDAQTGEGLADVTVAVNYHFVYFTPFRSFSGCEHQKLVHTDAEGYYRVPDASADIDVTENLLKRMLPGYRYNYGFIPLFYKEGYGRPDDLRRYVKALKAGEEPPGVIRRNNLERNGLTFTIPDVALERLDPGADPLMAELYIVNANYLARDFGCFILAEDQSPEAKKVKEELKASVRNLICDLPPDMTLSDIARRLSFRECASGIGLSKIRERKGAEAPVTTGDMCESYQYVPNDQECQGLQFKRQPLKVINSREASQTERTAE
;
A
#
# COMPACT_ATOMS: atom_id res chain seq x y z
N MET A 1 -14.16 -35.50 -58.90
CA MET A 1 -14.88 -34.59 -57.96
C MET A 1 -14.59 -34.84 -56.47
N LYS A 2 -14.53 -36.08 -55.96
CA LYS A 2 -14.31 -36.36 -54.51
C LYS A 2 -12.99 -35.81 -53.93
N ARG A 3 -11.86 -35.89 -54.65
CA ARG A 3 -10.54 -35.36 -54.20
C ARG A 3 -10.52 -33.85 -53.92
N ARG A 4 -11.16 -33.02 -54.78
CA ARG A 4 -11.27 -31.57 -54.57
C ARG A 4 -12.09 -31.22 -53.32
N ARG A 5 -13.09 -32.04 -52.97
CA ARG A 5 -13.94 -31.82 -51.80
C ARG A 5 -13.19 -32.15 -50.49
N VAL A 6 -12.35 -33.19 -50.50
CA VAL A 6 -11.48 -33.55 -49.35
C VAL A 6 -10.38 -32.51 -49.11
N ILE A 7 -9.73 -32.02 -50.18
CA ILE A 7 -8.70 -30.97 -50.06
C ILE A 7 -9.30 -29.68 -49.46
N ARG A 8 -10.48 -29.28 -49.91
CA ARG A 8 -11.18 -28.08 -49.39
C ARG A 8 -11.61 -28.24 -47.92
N TRP A 9 -11.92 -29.47 -47.49
CA TRP A 9 -12.24 -29.79 -46.09
C TRP A 9 -11.01 -29.79 -45.19
N MET A 10 -9.83 -30.16 -45.68
CA MET A 10 -8.57 -30.10 -44.90
C MET A 10 -7.95 -28.69 -44.89
N GLN A 11 -8.21 -27.87 -45.91
CA GLN A 11 -7.74 -26.49 -45.97
C GLN A 11 -8.29 -25.64 -44.82
N TRP A 12 -9.56 -25.81 -44.44
CA TRP A 12 -10.17 -25.03 -43.36
C TRP A 12 -9.50 -25.24 -41.99
N PRO A 13 -9.31 -26.48 -41.49
CA PRO A 13 -8.56 -26.73 -40.27
C PRO A 13 -7.14 -26.18 -40.31
N LEU A 14 -6.44 -26.32 -41.44
CA LEU A 14 -5.06 -25.80 -41.58
C LEU A 14 -5.02 -24.27 -41.55
N ILE A 15 -5.96 -23.59 -42.20
CA ILE A 15 -6.10 -22.13 -42.15
C ILE A 15 -6.40 -21.68 -40.72
N VAL A 16 -7.28 -22.39 -40.02
CA VAL A 16 -7.60 -22.11 -38.60
C VAL A 16 -6.36 -22.27 -37.74
N ILE A 17 -5.63 -23.39 -37.85
CA ILE A 17 -4.38 -23.63 -37.11
C ILE A 17 -3.35 -22.55 -37.42
N ALA A 18 -3.16 -22.18 -38.69
CA ALA A 18 -2.23 -21.14 -39.09
C ALA A 18 -2.63 -19.75 -38.55
N ALA A 19 -3.92 -19.42 -38.57
CA ALA A 19 -4.43 -18.16 -38.03
C ALA A 19 -4.25 -18.08 -36.51
N PHE A 20 -4.56 -19.16 -35.78
CA PHE A 20 -4.32 -19.23 -34.34
C PHE A 20 -2.83 -19.23 -34.01
N GLY A 21 -1.99 -19.93 -34.78
CA GLY A 21 -0.54 -19.93 -34.62
C GLY A 21 0.08 -18.56 -34.85
N LEU A 22 -0.36 -17.83 -35.88
CA LEU A 22 0.06 -16.46 -36.15
C LEU A 22 -0.41 -15.49 -35.07
N LEU A 23 -1.68 -15.59 -34.63
CA LEU A 23 -2.20 -14.81 -33.52
C LEU A 23 -1.39 -15.06 -32.24
N TYR A 24 -1.05 -16.33 -31.96
CA TYR A 24 -0.23 -16.71 -30.83
C TYR A 24 1.17 -16.10 -30.92
N LEU A 25 1.82 -16.16 -32.09
CA LEU A 25 3.10 -15.50 -32.34
C LEU A 25 3.04 -13.97 -32.13
N ILE A 26 1.98 -13.32 -32.60
CA ILE A 26 1.78 -11.88 -32.38
C ILE A 26 1.64 -11.58 -30.88
N LEU A 27 0.89 -12.40 -30.14
CA LEU A 27 0.79 -12.26 -28.68
C LEU A 27 2.14 -12.44 -27.99
N LEU A 28 2.99 -13.34 -28.47
CA LEU A 28 4.36 -13.51 -27.97
C LEU A 28 5.25 -12.30 -28.22
N ILE A 29 5.00 -11.50 -29.26
CA ILE A 29 5.76 -10.29 -29.56
C ILE A 29 5.25 -9.09 -28.74
N ILE A 30 3.93 -8.97 -28.56
CA ILE A 30 3.31 -7.83 -27.85
C ILE A 30 3.55 -7.90 -26.34
N GLN A 31 3.61 -9.09 -25.75
CA GLN A 31 3.78 -9.23 -24.31
C GLN A 31 5.14 -8.69 -23.79
N PRO A 32 6.30 -9.01 -24.39
CA PRO A 32 7.61 -8.41 -24.07
C PRO A 32 7.58 -6.88 -24.03
N TYR A 33 6.89 -6.25 -24.98
CA TYR A 33 6.79 -4.79 -25.05
C TYR A 33 6.07 -4.19 -23.83
N ARG A 34 5.00 -4.84 -23.37
CA ARG A 34 4.29 -4.42 -22.15
C ARG A 34 5.12 -4.61 -20.89
N TYR A 35 6.00 -5.62 -20.84
CA TYR A 35 6.95 -5.77 -19.72
C TYR A 35 7.97 -4.66 -19.70
N HIS A 36 8.50 -4.30 -20.87
CA HIS A 36 9.44 -3.19 -20.95
C HIS A 36 8.81 -1.90 -20.44
N GLU A 37 7.57 -1.58 -20.81
CA GLU A 37 6.86 -0.41 -20.28
C GLU A 37 6.72 -0.44 -18.75
N VAL A 38 6.36 -1.58 -18.17
CA VAL A 38 6.17 -1.70 -16.72
C VAL A 38 7.49 -1.63 -15.95
N LEU A 39 8.56 -2.23 -16.48
CA LEU A 39 9.85 -2.36 -15.79
C LEU A 39 10.83 -1.23 -16.12
N ALA A 40 10.62 -0.52 -17.23
CA ALA A 40 11.49 0.56 -17.66
C ALA A 40 11.55 1.68 -16.64
N GLU A 41 12.67 2.38 -16.68
CA GLU A 41 12.91 3.58 -15.91
C GLU A 41 11.77 4.60 -16.05
N LYS A 42 11.35 5.15 -14.90
CA LYS A 42 10.27 6.13 -14.81
C LYS A 42 10.73 7.39 -14.11
N HIS A 43 10.28 8.52 -14.63
CA HIS A 43 10.52 9.84 -14.09
C HIS A 43 9.19 10.46 -13.72
N GLY A 44 9.16 11.25 -12.67
CA GLY A 44 7.97 12.01 -12.33
C GLY A 44 8.30 13.15 -11.41
N ARG A 45 7.27 13.92 -11.09
CA ARG A 45 7.34 15.04 -10.17
C ARG A 45 6.18 14.98 -9.20
N VAL A 46 6.44 15.33 -7.95
CA VAL A 46 5.41 15.52 -6.93
C VAL A 46 5.32 17.00 -6.62
N VAL A 47 4.10 17.53 -6.65
CA VAL A 47 3.84 18.95 -6.43
C VAL A 47 2.81 19.16 -5.32
N ASP A 48 2.88 20.29 -4.66
CA ASP A 48 1.83 20.75 -3.75
C ASP A 48 0.59 21.11 -4.58
N ALA A 49 -0.57 20.57 -4.22
CA ALA A 49 -1.80 20.76 -4.96
C ALA A 49 -2.30 22.22 -4.95
N GLN A 50 -1.91 23.01 -3.96
CA GLN A 50 -2.32 24.41 -3.81
C GLN A 50 -1.36 25.36 -4.51
N THR A 51 -0.05 25.18 -4.34
CA THR A 51 0.96 26.11 -4.87
C THR A 51 1.52 25.70 -6.23
N GLY A 52 1.45 24.41 -6.58
CA GLY A 52 2.11 23.83 -7.75
C GLY A 52 3.64 23.73 -7.61
N GLU A 53 4.19 24.06 -6.44
CA GLU A 53 5.63 23.94 -6.16
C GLU A 53 6.02 22.48 -5.96
N GLY A 54 7.29 22.17 -6.25
CA GLY A 54 7.85 20.84 -6.03
C GLY A 54 7.88 20.46 -4.56
N LEU A 55 7.48 19.23 -4.24
CA LEU A 55 7.58 18.71 -2.88
C LEU A 55 8.83 17.84 -2.72
N ALA A 56 9.78 18.33 -1.94
CA ALA A 56 10.98 17.59 -1.57
C ALA A 56 10.70 16.46 -0.56
N ASP A 57 11.59 15.47 -0.49
CA ASP A 57 11.59 14.38 0.49
C ASP A 57 10.25 13.61 0.55
N VAL A 58 9.55 13.51 -0.57
CA VAL A 58 8.40 12.63 -0.72
C VAL A 58 8.92 11.23 -0.98
N THR A 59 8.57 10.28 -0.12
CA THR A 59 8.84 8.87 -0.35
C THR A 59 7.90 8.35 -1.45
N VAL A 60 8.48 7.89 -2.55
CA VAL A 60 7.78 7.23 -3.65
C VAL A 60 8.05 5.74 -3.58
N ALA A 61 7.08 4.96 -3.10
CA ALA A 61 7.13 3.51 -3.14
C ALA A 61 6.49 3.00 -4.42
N VAL A 62 7.28 2.29 -5.21
CA VAL A 62 6.85 1.62 -6.43
C VAL A 62 6.71 0.14 -6.16
N ASN A 63 5.48 -0.35 -6.21
CA ASN A 63 5.21 -1.77 -6.12
C ASN A 63 5.00 -2.36 -7.52
N TYR A 64 5.76 -3.41 -7.82
CA TYR A 64 5.58 -4.23 -9.00
C TYR A 64 4.65 -5.39 -8.64
N HIS A 65 3.36 -5.19 -8.92
CA HIS A 65 2.34 -6.19 -8.63
C HIS A 65 2.20 -7.18 -9.75
N PHE A 66 1.93 -8.43 -9.42
CA PHE A 66 1.38 -9.39 -10.35
C PHE A 66 -0.05 -9.76 -9.99
N VAL A 67 -0.84 -10.01 -11.01
CA VAL A 67 -2.15 -10.65 -10.87
C VAL A 67 -2.15 -11.89 -11.71
N TYR A 68 -2.31 -13.04 -11.06
CA TYR A 68 -2.42 -14.37 -11.63
C TYR A 68 -3.89 -14.80 -11.67
N PHE A 69 -4.36 -15.20 -12.85
CA PHE A 69 -5.67 -15.79 -13.02
C PHE A 69 -5.55 -17.25 -13.43
N THR A 70 -6.41 -18.11 -12.89
CA THR A 70 -6.74 -19.44 -13.41
C THR A 70 -8.26 -19.56 -13.47
N PRO A 71 -8.82 -20.53 -14.20
CA PRO A 71 -10.26 -20.78 -14.21
C PRO A 71 -10.87 -21.02 -12.82
N PHE A 72 -10.07 -21.42 -11.83
CA PHE A 72 -10.54 -21.79 -10.48
C PHE A 72 -10.11 -20.81 -9.38
N ARG A 73 -9.11 -19.96 -9.64
CA ARG A 73 -8.53 -19.08 -8.62
C ARG A 73 -7.90 -17.86 -9.25
N SER A 74 -8.17 -16.69 -8.67
CA SER A 74 -7.34 -15.51 -8.86
C SER A 74 -6.42 -15.33 -7.66
N PHE A 75 -5.20 -14.89 -7.94
CA PHE A 75 -4.21 -14.57 -6.93
C PHE A 75 -3.50 -13.30 -7.36
N SER A 76 -3.16 -12.43 -6.43
CA SER A 76 -2.43 -11.21 -6.73
C SER A 76 -1.51 -10.88 -5.59
N GLY A 77 -0.41 -10.22 -5.91
CA GLY A 77 0.34 -9.50 -4.90
C GLY A 77 1.56 -8.86 -5.53
N CYS A 78 2.62 -8.72 -4.74
CA CYS A 78 3.74 -7.86 -5.08
C CYS A 78 5.01 -8.71 -5.22
N GLU A 79 5.69 -8.54 -6.35
CA GLU A 79 6.92 -9.27 -6.72
C GLU A 79 8.17 -8.51 -6.27
N HIS A 80 8.12 -7.18 -6.33
CA HIS A 80 9.24 -6.32 -5.99
C HIS A 80 8.75 -4.93 -5.57
N GLN A 81 9.54 -4.24 -4.76
CA GLN A 81 9.29 -2.86 -4.36
C GLN A 81 10.58 -2.04 -4.48
N LYS A 82 10.46 -0.83 -5.05
CA LYS A 82 11.51 0.19 -4.99
C LYS A 82 11.02 1.40 -4.22
N LEU A 83 11.86 1.93 -3.34
CA LEU A 83 11.63 3.23 -2.71
C LEU A 83 12.62 4.23 -3.30
N VAL A 84 12.11 5.39 -3.66
CA VAL A 84 12.92 6.54 -4.08
C VAL A 84 12.36 7.79 -3.41
N HIS A 85 13.14 8.85 -3.32
CA HIS A 85 12.70 10.12 -2.73
C HIS A 85 12.76 11.23 -3.77
N THR A 86 11.91 12.23 -3.61
CA THR A 86 11.97 13.43 -4.44
C THR A 86 13.08 14.36 -4.01
N ASP A 87 13.70 15.03 -4.97
CA ASP A 87 14.66 16.10 -4.74
C ASP A 87 13.99 17.41 -4.33
N ALA A 88 14.78 18.49 -4.15
CA ALA A 88 14.31 19.80 -3.75
C ALA A 88 13.24 20.42 -4.68
N GLU A 89 13.19 20.01 -5.95
CA GLU A 89 12.24 20.50 -6.96
C GLU A 89 11.04 19.55 -7.15
N GLY A 90 10.99 18.48 -6.36
CA GLY A 90 9.93 17.48 -6.37
C GLY A 90 10.13 16.36 -7.39
N TYR A 91 11.26 16.30 -8.10
CA TYR A 91 11.51 15.28 -9.10
C TYR A 91 12.00 13.98 -8.47
N TYR A 92 11.58 12.85 -9.03
CA TYR A 92 12.07 11.53 -8.65
C TYR A 92 12.33 10.67 -9.88
N ARG A 93 13.28 9.74 -9.72
CA ARG A 93 13.65 8.76 -10.74
C ARG A 93 13.53 7.36 -10.16
N VAL A 94 12.63 6.57 -10.74
CA VAL A 94 12.51 5.13 -10.46
C VAL A 94 13.40 4.39 -11.46
N PRO A 95 14.48 3.73 -11.01
CA PRO A 95 15.38 3.03 -11.90
C PRO A 95 14.69 1.81 -12.53
N ASP A 96 15.16 1.44 -13.71
CA ASP A 96 14.72 0.23 -14.43
C ASP A 96 14.81 -1.01 -13.51
N ALA A 97 13.75 -1.83 -13.52
CA ALA A 97 13.61 -3.03 -12.67
C ALA A 97 13.74 -4.35 -13.45
N SER A 98 14.15 -4.31 -14.72
CA SER A 98 14.29 -5.50 -15.57
C SER A 98 15.41 -6.45 -15.12
N ALA A 99 16.41 -5.92 -14.40
CA ALA A 99 17.45 -6.74 -13.77
C ALA A 99 17.01 -7.36 -12.44
N ASP A 100 16.00 -6.77 -11.78
CA ASP A 100 15.54 -7.18 -10.45
C ASP A 100 14.38 -8.20 -10.51
N ILE A 101 13.71 -8.29 -11.66
CA ILE A 101 12.53 -9.14 -11.87
C ILE A 101 12.81 -10.11 -13.02
N ASP A 102 12.87 -11.41 -12.73
CA ASP A 102 13.01 -12.45 -13.76
C ASP A 102 11.69 -12.61 -14.54
N VAL A 103 11.63 -11.94 -15.69
CA VAL A 103 10.51 -12.01 -16.62
C VAL A 103 10.46 -13.36 -17.34
N THR A 104 11.60 -14.05 -17.46
CA THR A 104 11.76 -15.27 -18.27
C THR A 104 11.10 -16.48 -17.61
N GLU A 105 11.31 -16.70 -16.31
CA GLU A 105 10.68 -17.80 -15.57
C GLU A 105 9.15 -17.70 -15.61
N ASN A 106 8.65 -16.47 -15.56
CA ASN A 106 7.22 -16.20 -15.59
C ASN A 106 6.62 -16.26 -17.01
N LEU A 107 7.42 -16.08 -18.06
CA LEU A 107 6.96 -16.14 -19.46
C LEU A 107 6.36 -17.51 -19.81
N LEU A 108 6.96 -18.59 -19.31
CA LEU A 108 6.51 -19.97 -19.58
C LEU A 108 5.18 -20.28 -18.86
N LYS A 109 5.04 -19.88 -17.60
CA LYS A 109 3.80 -20.06 -16.81
C LYS A 109 2.62 -19.31 -17.45
N ARG A 110 2.89 -18.21 -18.17
CA ARG A 110 1.92 -17.36 -18.88
C ARG A 110 1.43 -17.92 -20.21
N MET A 111 2.14 -18.89 -20.79
CA MET A 111 1.75 -19.54 -22.04
C MET A 111 0.55 -20.50 -21.86
N LEU A 112 0.14 -20.78 -20.61
CA LEU A 112 -0.96 -21.67 -20.30
C LEU A 112 -2.33 -20.97 -20.48
N PRO A 113 -3.31 -21.57 -21.18
CA PRO A 113 -4.64 -21.01 -21.32
C PRO A 113 -5.30 -20.71 -19.97
N GLY A 114 -5.90 -19.53 -19.82
CA GLY A 114 -6.51 -19.07 -18.56
C GLY A 114 -5.55 -18.31 -17.64
N TYR A 115 -4.25 -18.28 -17.96
CA TYR A 115 -3.24 -17.52 -17.23
C TYR A 115 -3.17 -16.10 -17.79
N ARG A 116 -3.63 -15.13 -17.01
CA ARG A 116 -3.29 -13.71 -17.22
C ARG A 116 -2.39 -13.31 -16.08
N TYR A 117 -1.18 -12.87 -16.42
CA TYR A 117 -0.24 -12.26 -15.51
C TYR A 117 -0.11 -10.80 -15.94
N ASN A 118 -0.78 -9.91 -15.22
CA ASN A 118 -0.62 -8.48 -15.47
C ASN A 118 0.39 -7.98 -14.45
N TYR A 119 1.53 -7.44 -14.90
CA TYR A 119 2.27 -6.55 -14.02
C TYR A 119 1.59 -5.21 -13.97
N GLY A 120 1.34 -4.74 -12.75
CA GLY A 120 0.96 -3.37 -12.47
C GLY A 120 2.11 -2.67 -11.79
N PHE A 121 2.46 -1.50 -12.28
CA PHE A 121 3.26 -0.53 -11.53
C PHE A 121 2.29 0.30 -10.69
N ILE A 122 2.38 0.20 -9.36
CA ILE A 122 1.56 0.99 -8.44
C ILE A 122 2.49 1.92 -7.65
N PRO A 123 2.54 3.22 -7.97
CA PRO A 123 3.25 4.18 -7.15
C PRO A 123 2.37 4.58 -5.97
N LEU A 124 2.97 4.64 -4.80
CA LEU A 124 2.45 5.20 -3.56
C LEU A 124 3.34 6.39 -3.20
N PHE A 125 2.74 7.48 -2.72
CA PHE A 125 3.48 8.67 -2.31
C PHE A 125 3.18 8.93 -0.86
N TYR A 126 4.24 9.12 -0.07
CA TYR A 126 4.15 9.43 1.34
C TYR A 126 4.98 10.67 1.65
N LYS A 127 4.33 11.64 2.27
CA LYS A 127 4.93 12.77 2.97
C LYS A 127 4.04 13.05 4.18
N GLU A 128 4.64 13.26 5.34
CA GLU A 128 3.89 13.54 6.56
C GLU A 128 3.00 14.78 6.38
N GLY A 129 1.75 14.70 6.80
CA GLY A 129 0.76 15.76 6.62
C GLY A 129 0.30 15.99 5.18
N TYR A 130 0.45 15.00 4.27
CA TYR A 130 -0.04 15.12 2.89
C TYR A 130 -0.86 13.89 2.46
N GLY A 131 -1.79 14.10 1.53
CA GLY A 131 -2.57 13.05 0.88
C GLY A 131 -2.96 13.41 -0.55
N ARG A 132 -3.25 12.42 -1.41
CA ARG A 132 -3.70 12.73 -2.77
C ARG A 132 -5.16 13.21 -2.76
N PRO A 133 -5.51 14.30 -3.46
CA PRO A 133 -6.87 14.85 -3.47
C PRO A 133 -7.98 13.83 -3.76
N ASP A 134 -7.81 12.92 -4.73
CA ASP A 134 -8.87 11.94 -5.03
C ASP A 134 -9.03 10.88 -3.92
N ASP A 135 -7.94 10.53 -3.23
CA ASP A 135 -8.00 9.60 -2.10
C ASP A 135 -8.72 10.28 -0.94
N LEU A 136 -8.38 11.53 -0.65
CA LEU A 136 -9.05 12.34 0.38
C LEU A 136 -10.54 12.49 0.10
N ARG A 137 -10.94 12.84 -1.13
CA ARG A 137 -12.37 12.92 -1.51
C ARG A 137 -13.11 11.60 -1.32
N ARG A 138 -12.47 10.47 -1.64
CA ARG A 138 -13.03 9.13 -1.42
C ARG A 138 -13.18 8.83 0.07
N TYR A 139 -12.18 9.18 0.88
CA TYR A 139 -12.21 9.01 2.33
C TYR A 139 -13.30 9.86 2.97
N VAL A 140 -13.43 11.13 2.58
CA VAL A 140 -14.54 12.00 3.04
C VAL A 140 -15.90 11.36 2.75
N LYS A 141 -16.11 10.82 1.54
CA LYS A 141 -17.36 10.14 1.19
C LYS A 141 -17.62 8.91 2.06
N ALA A 142 -16.59 8.09 2.28
CA ALA A 142 -16.66 6.87 3.07
C ALA A 142 -16.94 7.17 4.56
N LEU A 143 -16.23 8.15 5.13
CA LEU A 143 -16.43 8.63 6.50
C LEU A 143 -17.87 9.14 6.70
N LYS A 144 -18.39 9.94 5.77
CA LYS A 144 -19.78 10.43 5.82
C LYS A 144 -20.82 9.32 5.70
N ALA A 145 -20.49 8.22 5.01
CA ALA A 145 -21.36 7.06 4.86
C ALA A 145 -21.24 6.04 6.01
N GLY A 146 -20.21 6.16 6.86
CA GLY A 146 -19.90 5.13 7.86
C GLY A 146 -19.38 3.82 7.24
N GLU A 147 -18.85 3.86 6.01
CA GLU A 147 -18.38 2.70 5.25
C GLU A 147 -16.85 2.70 5.10
N GLU A 148 -16.24 1.53 4.95
CA GLU A 148 -14.81 1.49 4.59
C GLU A 148 -14.59 2.04 3.18
N PRO A 149 -13.57 2.89 2.97
CA PRO A 149 -13.30 3.40 1.65
C PRO A 149 -12.86 2.27 0.72
N PRO A 150 -13.41 2.19 -0.50
CA PRO A 150 -13.04 1.14 -1.44
C PRO A 150 -11.56 1.29 -1.82
N GLY A 151 -10.89 0.14 -1.99
CA GLY A 151 -9.54 0.10 -2.54
C GLY A 151 -9.54 0.57 -4.00
N VAL A 152 -8.47 1.26 -4.42
CA VAL A 152 -8.33 1.74 -5.80
C VAL A 152 -7.00 1.28 -6.37
N ILE A 153 -7.07 0.61 -7.50
CA ILE A 153 -5.90 0.34 -8.34
C ILE A 153 -5.80 1.46 -9.36
N ARG A 154 -4.89 2.41 -9.14
CA ARG A 154 -4.68 3.53 -10.07
C ARG A 154 -3.87 3.04 -11.28
N ARG A 155 -4.40 3.28 -12.48
CA ARG A 155 -3.62 3.18 -13.72
C ARG A 155 -3.01 4.54 -13.97
N ASN A 156 -1.69 4.60 -14.10
CA ASN A 156 -1.04 5.83 -14.52
C ASN A 156 -1.02 5.88 -16.04
N ASN A 157 -1.38 7.04 -16.60
CA ASN A 157 -1.15 7.31 -18.00
C ASN A 157 0.32 7.68 -18.13
N LEU A 158 1.13 6.77 -18.67
CA LEU A 158 2.55 6.99 -18.88
C LEU A 158 2.77 7.64 -20.25
N GLU A 159 3.60 8.66 -20.31
CA GLU A 159 4.07 9.23 -21.57
C GLU A 159 5.43 8.63 -21.92
N ARG A 160 5.55 8.07 -23.12
CA ARG A 160 6.82 7.49 -23.57
C ARG A 160 7.77 8.59 -24.03
N ASN A 161 8.97 8.63 -23.43
CA ASN A 161 10.06 9.52 -23.84
C ASN A 161 11.30 8.68 -24.19
N GLY A 162 11.40 8.27 -25.46
CA GLY A 162 12.46 7.36 -25.90
C GLY A 162 12.35 5.97 -25.26
N LEU A 163 13.33 5.63 -24.41
CA LEU A 163 13.37 4.37 -23.64
C LEU A 163 12.85 4.52 -22.20
N THR A 164 12.53 5.74 -21.76
CA THR A 164 12.00 6.01 -20.44
C THR A 164 10.52 6.40 -20.51
N PHE A 165 9.87 6.42 -19.35
CA PHE A 165 8.47 6.82 -19.23
C PHE A 165 8.34 7.97 -18.24
N THR A 166 7.57 8.98 -18.62
CA THR A 166 7.23 10.12 -17.76
C THR A 166 5.88 9.88 -17.13
N ILE A 167 5.82 10.02 -15.81
CA ILE A 167 4.61 10.00 -15.01
C ILE A 167 4.15 11.46 -14.90
N PRO A 168 2.88 11.78 -15.23
CA PRO A 168 2.34 13.11 -15.01
C PRO A 168 2.51 13.57 -13.56
N ASP A 169 2.67 14.88 -13.38
CA ASP A 169 2.83 15.48 -12.06
C ASP A 169 1.76 14.98 -11.09
N VAL A 170 2.21 14.53 -9.92
CA VAL A 170 1.33 14.03 -8.86
C VAL A 170 1.14 15.13 -7.84
N ALA A 171 -0.09 15.65 -7.76
CA ALA A 171 -0.45 16.63 -6.76
C ALA A 171 -0.75 15.96 -5.41
N LEU A 172 -0.12 16.47 -4.34
CA LEU A 172 -0.45 16.15 -2.95
C LEU A 172 -1.03 17.37 -2.25
N GLU A 173 -2.13 17.15 -1.54
CA GLU A 173 -2.80 18.15 -0.74
C GLU A 173 -2.35 18.05 0.71
N ARG A 174 -1.99 19.20 1.29
CA ARG A 174 -1.62 19.29 2.69
C ARG A 174 -2.85 19.02 3.56
N LEU A 175 -2.70 18.04 4.45
CA LEU A 175 -3.60 17.77 5.55
C LEU A 175 -3.06 18.53 6.76
N ASP A 176 -3.87 19.42 7.31
CA ASP A 176 -3.57 20.09 8.58
C ASP A 176 -4.50 19.51 9.66
N PRO A 177 -4.05 18.50 10.43
CA PRO A 177 -4.87 17.87 11.45
C PRO A 177 -5.30 18.82 12.58
N GLY A 178 -4.61 19.95 12.75
CA GLY A 178 -4.94 20.95 13.76
C GLY A 178 -6.04 21.92 13.33
N ALA A 179 -6.34 22.00 12.02
CA ALA A 179 -7.31 22.95 11.48
C ALA A 179 -8.78 22.46 11.61
N ASP A 180 -9.02 21.15 11.48
CA ASP A 180 -10.36 20.55 11.49
C ASP A 180 -10.28 19.09 11.96
N PRO A 181 -11.16 18.65 12.90
CA PRO A 181 -11.33 17.24 13.25
C PRO A 181 -11.38 16.27 12.06
N LEU A 182 -12.02 16.66 10.96
CA LEU A 182 -12.09 15.84 9.75
C LEU A 182 -10.70 15.63 9.11
N MET A 183 -9.80 16.62 9.17
CA MET A 183 -8.45 16.50 8.61
C MET A 183 -7.61 15.49 9.38
N ALA A 184 -7.76 15.44 10.70
CA ALA A 184 -7.12 14.42 11.53
C ALA A 184 -7.61 13.01 11.15
N GLU A 185 -8.92 12.82 10.98
CA GLU A 185 -9.46 11.53 10.54
C GLU A 185 -8.98 11.14 9.14
N LEU A 186 -8.95 12.08 8.21
CA LEU A 186 -8.44 11.85 6.85
C LEU A 186 -6.96 11.45 6.87
N TYR A 187 -6.15 12.09 7.71
CA TYR A 187 -4.75 11.72 7.90
C TYR A 187 -4.61 10.28 8.43
N ILE A 188 -5.35 9.95 9.50
CA ILE A 188 -5.33 8.61 10.10
C ILE A 188 -5.71 7.53 9.06
N VAL A 189 -6.77 7.77 8.29
CA VAL A 189 -7.21 6.85 7.24
C VAL A 189 -6.14 6.72 6.16
N ASN A 190 -5.64 7.84 5.63
CA ASN A 190 -4.61 7.86 4.59
C ASN A 190 -3.34 7.11 5.01
N ALA A 191 -2.80 7.44 6.19
CA ALA A 191 -1.59 6.83 6.72
C ALA A 191 -1.74 5.31 6.91
N ASN A 192 -2.90 4.83 7.36
CA ASN A 192 -3.16 3.40 7.52
C ASN A 192 -3.30 2.65 6.19
N TYR A 193 -3.92 3.26 5.18
CA TYR A 193 -3.98 2.69 3.84
C TYR A 193 -2.58 2.61 3.22
N LEU A 194 -1.78 3.68 3.35
CA LEU A 194 -0.38 3.67 2.93
C LEU A 194 0.41 2.59 3.68
N ALA A 195 0.34 2.52 5.02
CA ALA A 195 1.08 1.52 5.80
C ALA A 195 0.74 0.06 5.40
N ARG A 196 -0.50 -0.19 4.96
CA ARG A 196 -0.91 -1.48 4.39
C ARG A 196 -0.34 -1.68 2.99
N ASP A 197 -0.49 -0.70 2.12
CA ASP A 197 -0.19 -0.83 0.69
C ASP A 197 1.33 -0.73 0.42
N PHE A 198 2.11 -0.14 1.32
CA PHE A 198 3.58 -0.24 1.36
C PHE A 198 4.05 -1.68 1.66
N GLY A 199 3.17 -2.57 2.14
CA GLY A 199 3.47 -3.98 2.31
C GLY A 199 3.47 -4.75 0.99
N CYS A 200 4.64 -5.22 0.54
CA CYS A 200 4.74 -6.21 -0.52
C CYS A 200 4.41 -7.61 0.06
N PHE A 201 3.24 -8.18 -0.27
CA PHE A 201 2.61 -9.26 0.51
C PHE A 201 3.03 -10.69 0.20
N ILE A 202 3.76 -10.99 -0.88
CA ILE A 202 3.79 -12.39 -1.37
C ILE A 202 4.90 -13.26 -0.82
N LEU A 203 5.99 -12.71 -0.31
CA LEU A 203 6.97 -13.52 0.39
C LEU A 203 7.42 -12.73 1.63
N ALA A 204 7.33 -13.39 2.78
CA ALA A 204 7.84 -12.91 4.06
C ALA A 204 9.38 -12.86 4.10
N GLU A 205 10.03 -12.56 2.96
CA GLU A 205 11.46 -12.33 2.84
C GLU A 205 11.66 -10.81 2.75
N ASP A 206 12.21 -10.27 3.84
CA ASP A 206 12.80 -8.95 3.98
C ASP A 206 12.13 -7.81 3.19
N GLN A 207 11.05 -7.27 3.76
CA GLN A 207 10.78 -5.84 3.57
C GLN A 207 12.10 -5.10 3.75
N SER A 208 12.50 -4.30 2.75
CA SER A 208 13.73 -3.53 2.82
C SER A 208 13.77 -2.76 4.16
N PRO A 209 14.95 -2.59 4.79
CA PRO A 209 15.04 -1.82 6.04
C PRO A 209 14.39 -0.44 5.92
N GLU A 210 14.44 0.16 4.73
CA GLU A 210 13.78 1.40 4.39
C GLU A 210 12.24 1.29 4.38
N ALA A 211 11.66 0.27 3.75
CA ALA A 211 10.21 0.03 3.80
C ALA A 211 9.70 -0.18 5.23
N LYS A 212 10.47 -0.94 6.04
CA LYS A 212 10.19 -1.11 7.47
C LYS A 212 10.22 0.23 8.20
N LYS A 213 11.23 1.07 7.93
CA LYS A 213 11.36 2.41 8.52
C LYS A 213 10.15 3.28 8.19
N VAL A 214 9.77 3.39 6.91
CA VAL A 214 8.62 4.21 6.47
C VAL A 214 7.31 3.72 7.10
N LYS A 215 7.13 2.40 7.22
CA LYS A 215 5.95 1.83 7.88
C LYS A 215 5.89 2.17 9.36
N GLU A 216 7.03 2.11 10.07
CA GLU A 216 7.10 2.49 11.48
C GLU A 216 6.95 4.01 11.67
N GLU A 217 7.46 4.84 10.76
CA GLU A 217 7.23 6.29 10.74
C GLU A 217 5.74 6.63 10.57
N LEU A 218 5.06 5.99 9.61
CA LEU A 218 3.62 6.14 9.40
C LEU A 218 2.81 5.80 10.66
N LYS A 219 3.14 4.69 11.32
CA LYS A 219 2.50 4.27 12.57
C LYS A 219 2.78 5.26 13.70
N ALA A 220 4.03 5.68 13.86
CA ALA A 220 4.42 6.63 14.89
C ALA A 220 3.70 7.97 14.70
N SER A 221 3.63 8.48 13.47
CA SER A 221 2.92 9.72 13.15
C SER A 221 1.43 9.65 13.48
N VAL A 222 0.75 8.53 13.19
CA VAL A 222 -0.65 8.31 13.60
C VAL A 222 -0.81 8.31 15.11
N ARG A 223 0.06 7.61 15.85
CA ARG A 223 0.01 7.57 17.32
C ARG A 223 0.24 8.95 17.93
N ASN A 224 1.25 9.68 17.46
CA ASN A 224 1.57 11.03 17.91
C ASN A 224 0.39 11.96 17.68
N LEU A 225 -0.17 11.96 16.46
CA LEU A 225 -1.36 12.76 16.16
C LEU A 225 -2.50 12.48 17.14
N ILE A 226 -2.82 11.21 17.41
CA ILE A 226 -3.93 10.86 18.31
C ILE A 226 -3.68 11.38 19.73
N CYS A 227 -2.43 11.36 20.20
CA CYS A 227 -2.07 11.91 21.50
C CYS A 227 -2.05 13.45 21.54
N ASP A 228 -1.88 14.10 20.39
CA ASP A 228 -1.90 15.57 20.26
C ASP A 228 -3.33 16.14 20.09
N LEU A 229 -4.30 15.31 19.70
CA LEU A 229 -5.70 15.71 19.58
C LEU A 229 -6.34 16.01 20.96
N PRO A 230 -7.36 16.88 21.05
CA PRO A 230 -8.08 17.14 22.29
C PRO A 230 -8.58 15.83 22.92
N PRO A 231 -8.33 15.54 24.21
CA PRO A 231 -8.50 14.20 24.79
C PRO A 231 -9.97 13.73 24.91
N ASP A 232 -10.92 14.66 24.82
CA ASP A 232 -12.36 14.44 24.80
C ASP A 232 -12.94 14.23 23.39
N MET A 233 -12.12 14.44 22.34
CA MET A 233 -12.53 14.25 20.96
C MET A 233 -12.87 12.78 20.68
N THR A 234 -13.98 12.57 19.97
CA THR A 234 -14.38 11.25 19.47
C THR A 234 -14.09 11.16 17.98
N LEU A 235 -13.31 10.15 17.58
CA LEU A 235 -13.10 9.82 16.17
C LEU A 235 -14.27 8.99 15.63
N SER A 236 -14.51 9.10 14.32
CA SER A 236 -15.36 8.15 13.61
C SER A 236 -14.92 6.70 13.82
N ASP A 237 -15.87 5.78 13.71
CA ASP A 237 -15.62 4.34 13.89
C ASP A 237 -14.54 3.80 12.95
N ILE A 238 -14.44 4.36 11.73
CA ILE A 238 -13.45 3.97 10.73
C ILE A 238 -12.06 4.43 11.14
N ALA A 239 -11.89 5.72 11.44
CA ALA A 239 -10.62 6.27 11.89
C ALA A 239 -10.14 5.54 13.15
N ARG A 240 -11.04 5.36 14.12
CA ARG A 240 -10.78 4.58 15.34
C ARG A 240 -10.29 3.17 15.02
N ARG A 241 -11.04 2.37 14.23
CA ARG A 241 -10.66 0.99 13.90
C ARG A 241 -9.29 0.91 13.21
N LEU A 242 -8.98 1.87 12.33
CA LEU A 242 -7.70 1.91 11.63
C LEU A 242 -6.54 2.27 12.56
N SER A 243 -6.74 3.20 13.51
CA SER A 243 -5.76 3.52 14.55
C SER A 243 -5.42 2.36 15.50
N PHE A 244 -6.27 1.33 15.54
CA PHE A 244 -6.17 0.19 16.47
C PHE A 244 -5.74 -1.13 15.83
N ARG A 245 -5.20 -1.11 14.61
CA ARG A 245 -4.85 -2.35 13.90
C ARG A 245 -3.70 -3.14 14.53
N GLU A 246 -2.97 -2.56 15.45
CA GLU A 246 -1.91 -3.26 16.17
C GLU A 246 -2.44 -3.92 17.44
N CYS A 247 -2.01 -5.16 17.67
CA CYS A 247 -2.39 -5.96 18.84
C CYS A 247 -2.36 -5.15 20.15
N ALA A 248 -1.27 -4.42 20.41
CA ALA A 248 -1.07 -3.62 21.62
C ALA A 248 -2.20 -2.63 21.87
N SER A 249 -2.51 -1.85 20.85
CA SER A 249 -3.56 -0.84 20.91
C SER A 249 -4.95 -1.47 21.08
N GLY A 250 -5.21 -2.64 20.46
CA GLY A 250 -6.45 -3.38 20.63
C GLY A 250 -6.65 -3.91 22.06
N ILE A 251 -5.59 -4.43 22.68
CA ILE A 251 -5.61 -4.89 24.07
C ILE A 251 -5.80 -3.71 25.03
N GLY A 252 -5.05 -2.63 24.83
CA GLY A 252 -5.20 -1.40 25.63
C GLY A 252 -6.63 -0.88 25.59
N LEU A 253 -7.24 -0.85 24.41
CA LEU A 253 -8.63 -0.42 24.26
C LEU A 253 -9.63 -1.34 24.97
N SER A 254 -9.41 -2.67 24.92
CA SER A 254 -10.25 -3.62 25.65
C SER A 254 -10.25 -3.34 27.15
N LYS A 255 -9.08 -3.07 27.73
CA LYS A 255 -8.94 -2.75 29.16
C LYS A 255 -9.63 -1.44 29.54
N ILE A 256 -9.53 -0.44 28.67
CA ILE A 256 -10.23 0.83 28.89
C ILE A 256 -11.74 0.62 28.89
N ARG A 257 -12.26 -0.19 27.95
CA ARG A 257 -13.69 -0.55 27.90
C ARG A 257 -14.14 -1.37 29.11
N GLU A 258 -13.31 -2.27 29.63
CA GLU A 258 -13.61 -2.98 30.89
C GLU A 258 -13.77 -2.03 32.07
N ARG A 259 -12.99 -0.94 32.14
CA ARG A 259 -13.08 0.07 33.21
C ARG A 259 -14.23 1.06 33.01
N LYS A 260 -14.44 1.55 31.79
CA LYS A 260 -15.46 2.58 31.48
C LYS A 260 -16.86 2.02 31.22
N GLY A 261 -16.96 0.72 30.92
CA GLY A 261 -18.17 0.10 30.39
C GLY A 261 -18.13 -0.03 28.88
N ALA A 262 -18.69 -1.12 28.35
CA ALA A 262 -18.58 -1.48 26.92
C ALA A 262 -19.25 -0.48 25.97
N GLU A 263 -20.24 0.27 26.43
CA GLU A 263 -21.02 1.23 25.65
C GLU A 263 -20.48 2.67 25.75
N ALA A 264 -19.46 2.92 26.59
CA ALA A 264 -18.89 4.25 26.73
C ALA A 264 -18.20 4.69 25.42
N PRO A 265 -18.37 5.95 24.99
CA PRO A 265 -17.66 6.48 23.84
C PRO A 265 -16.15 6.44 24.10
N VAL A 266 -15.39 5.98 23.10
CA VAL A 266 -13.94 5.95 23.14
C VAL A 266 -13.41 7.29 22.63
N THR A 267 -12.70 8.02 23.48
CA THR A 267 -12.10 9.31 23.11
C THR A 267 -10.65 9.15 22.67
N THR A 268 -10.09 10.13 21.98
CA THR A 268 -8.65 10.19 21.64
C THR A 268 -7.75 10.07 22.87
N GLY A 269 -8.17 10.60 24.03
CA GLY A 269 -7.47 10.41 25.30
C GLY A 269 -7.39 8.93 25.72
N ASP A 270 -8.49 8.18 25.56
CA ASP A 270 -8.50 6.73 25.76
C ASP A 270 -7.58 6.02 24.76
N MET A 271 -7.61 6.45 23.50
CA MET A 271 -6.74 5.88 22.48
C MET A 271 -5.26 6.14 22.79
N CYS A 272 -4.89 7.34 23.24
CA CYS A 272 -3.53 7.65 23.63
C CYS A 272 -3.09 6.83 24.85
N GLU A 273 -3.96 6.66 25.86
CA GLU A 273 -3.69 5.77 27.00
C GLU A 273 -3.44 4.33 26.52
N SER A 274 -4.22 3.87 25.55
CA SER A 274 -4.08 2.50 25.02
C SER A 274 -2.70 2.21 24.42
N TYR A 275 -1.99 3.23 23.92
CA TYR A 275 -0.66 3.07 23.35
C TYR A 275 0.44 2.88 24.40
N GLN A 276 0.13 3.13 25.68
CA GLN A 276 1.04 2.88 26.79
C GLN A 276 1.09 1.38 27.18
N TYR A 277 0.16 0.57 26.66
CA TYR A 277 0.12 -0.86 26.94
C TYR A 277 1.08 -1.59 26.01
N VAL A 278 2.06 -2.28 26.59
CA VAL A 278 2.98 -3.17 25.86
C VAL A 278 2.56 -4.62 26.14
N PRO A 279 1.78 -5.27 25.26
CA PRO A 279 1.44 -6.67 25.42
C PRO A 279 2.67 -7.53 25.18
N ASN A 280 2.68 -8.74 25.74
CA ASN A 280 3.67 -9.73 25.35
C ASN A 280 3.27 -10.45 24.05
N ASP A 281 4.22 -11.14 23.41
CA ASP A 281 3.99 -11.83 22.13
C ASP A 281 2.86 -12.88 22.18
N GLN A 282 2.63 -13.50 23.35
CA GLN A 282 1.59 -14.51 23.53
C GLN A 282 0.19 -13.89 23.51
N GLU A 283 0.02 -12.71 24.10
CA GLU A 283 -1.23 -11.95 24.05
C GLU A 283 -1.57 -11.54 22.62
N CYS A 284 -0.56 -11.21 21.80
CA CYS A 284 -0.75 -10.88 20.40
C CYS A 284 -1.05 -12.08 19.50
N GLN A 285 -0.67 -13.29 19.91
CA GLN A 285 -0.98 -14.52 19.19
C GLN A 285 -2.37 -15.09 19.55
N GLY A 286 -3.12 -14.42 20.44
CA GLY A 286 -4.43 -14.91 20.89
C GLY A 286 -4.35 -16.19 21.73
N LEU A 287 -3.17 -16.55 22.23
CA LEU A 287 -2.93 -17.72 23.06
C LEU A 287 -3.29 -17.39 24.51
N GLN A 288 -4.58 -17.42 24.84
CA GLN A 288 -5.06 -17.25 26.21
C GLN A 288 -4.73 -18.48 27.07
N PHE A 289 -3.55 -18.51 27.69
CA PHE A 289 -3.28 -19.37 28.83
C PHE A 289 -2.91 -18.52 30.05
N LYS A 290 -3.84 -18.48 31.02
CA LYS A 290 -3.69 -18.00 32.42
C LYS A 290 -2.89 -16.71 32.62
N ARG A 291 -3.64 -15.61 32.81
CA ARG A 291 -3.25 -14.29 33.34
C ARG A 291 -1.97 -14.32 34.20
N GLN A 292 -0.86 -13.84 33.63
CA GLN A 292 0.19 -13.20 34.43
C GLN A 292 -0.07 -11.67 34.42
N PRO A 293 0.08 -10.97 35.56
CA PRO A 293 -0.11 -9.53 35.62
C PRO A 293 0.99 -8.80 34.84
N LEU A 294 0.58 -7.79 34.06
CA LEU A 294 1.48 -6.98 33.23
C LEU A 294 2.47 -6.16 34.08
N LYS A 295 3.65 -5.91 33.50
CA LYS A 295 4.59 -4.87 33.94
C LYS A 295 4.14 -3.53 33.34
N VAL A 296 3.59 -2.65 34.17
CA VAL A 296 3.38 -1.24 33.81
C VAL A 296 4.74 -0.55 33.88
N ILE A 297 5.29 -0.10 32.75
CA ILE A 297 6.49 0.73 32.77
C ILE A 297 6.04 2.15 33.07
N ASN A 298 6.12 2.55 34.34
CA ASN A 298 6.04 3.96 34.69
C ASN A 298 7.26 4.67 34.06
N SER A 299 7.01 5.68 33.24
CA SER A 299 8.01 6.52 32.56
C SER A 299 8.98 7.27 33.51
N ARG A 300 8.88 7.07 34.83
CA ARG A 300 9.77 7.66 35.84
C ARG A 300 11.02 6.83 36.18
N GLU A 301 11.12 5.58 35.77
CA GLU A 301 12.29 4.74 36.09
C GLU A 301 13.37 4.71 34.98
N ALA A 302 13.02 5.11 33.75
CA ALA A 302 13.99 5.18 32.65
C ALA A 302 15.09 6.22 32.90
N SER A 303 14.78 7.30 33.64
CA SER A 303 15.74 8.38 33.94
C SER A 303 16.65 8.12 35.15
N GLN A 304 16.47 7.01 35.87
CA GLN A 304 17.40 6.61 36.95
C GLN A 304 18.40 5.53 36.53
N THR A 305 18.13 4.78 35.45
CA THR A 305 19.06 3.74 34.99
C THR A 305 20.22 4.33 34.17
N GLU A 306 20.07 5.53 33.61
CA GLU A 306 21.15 6.24 32.90
C GLU A 306 22.11 7.01 33.82
N ARG A 307 21.86 7.10 35.14
CA ARG A 307 22.75 7.80 36.08
C ARG A 307 23.67 6.88 36.91
N THR A 308 23.61 5.57 36.70
CA THR A 308 24.49 4.59 37.36
C THR A 308 25.42 3.87 36.38
N ALA A 309 25.50 4.35 35.14
CA ALA A 309 26.43 3.89 34.12
C ALA A 309 27.43 4.99 33.69
N GLU A 310 27.79 5.88 34.62
CA GLU A 310 29.05 6.65 34.59
C GLU A 310 30.02 6.12 35.65
#